data_AF-A0A3B9F983-F1
#
_entry.id   AF-A0A3B9F983-F1
#
_cell.length_a   1.000
_cell.length_b   1.000
_cell.length_c   1.000
_cell.angle_alpha   90.00
_cell.angle_beta   90.00
_cell.angle_gamma   90.00
#
_symmetry.space_group_name_H-M   'P 1'
#
loop_
_entity.id
_entity.type
_entity.pdbx_description
1 polymer ?
#
loop_
_entity_poly.entity_id
_entity_poly.type
_entity_poly.pdbx_seq_one_letter_code
_entity_poly.pdbx_strand_id
1 'polypeptide(L)'
;EIYYEGYGPAGVAVLVEVLTDNRNRTAANLRVAFSKNGGNLGETGCVSWIFEQKGICLVKKITDEELLLEASLKGGAESYEMLEGDNAEVFTTIAHLEMLSLTLKTQGFEVNNAELRWIPINSIEVTDIEQARLLIKLINAIEGLDDVQDVTTNAKISEEFVLTVGIT
;
A
#
# COMPACT_ATOMS: atom_id res chain seq x y z
N GLU A 1 17.49 -1.92 -0.45
CA GLU A 1 16.52 -2.32 -1.50
C GLU A 1 16.74 -1.53 -2.79
N ILE A 2 16.00 -1.85 -3.85
CA ILE A 2 15.91 -1.10 -5.11
C ILE A 2 14.43 -0.88 -5.39
N TYR A 3 14.09 0.29 -5.94
CA TYR A 3 12.72 0.60 -6.36
C TYR A 3 12.62 0.57 -7.88
N TYR A 4 11.56 -0.06 -8.36
CA TYR A 4 11.13 -0.03 -9.74
C TYR A 4 9.77 0.64 -9.81
N GLU A 5 9.54 1.35 -10.91
CA GLU A 5 8.42 2.25 -11.07
C GLU A 5 7.78 2.00 -12.42
N GLY A 6 6.46 2.11 -12.51
CA GLY A 6 5.76 1.92 -13.76
C GLY A 6 4.29 2.30 -13.70
N TYR A 7 3.65 2.13 -14.84
CA TYR A 7 2.21 2.34 -14.99
C TYR A 7 1.54 1.03 -15.40
N GLY A 8 0.49 0.66 -14.69
CA GLY A 8 -0.40 -0.44 -15.05
C GLY A 8 -1.56 0.00 -15.95
N PRO A 9 -2.52 -0.92 -16.18
CA PRO A 9 -3.79 -0.61 -16.83
C PRO A 9 -4.49 0.60 -16.19
N ALA A 10 -5.32 1.29 -16.99
CA ALA A 10 -5.97 2.55 -16.62
C ALA A 10 -5.03 3.69 -16.15
N GLY A 11 -3.72 3.58 -16.39
CA GLY A 11 -2.74 4.59 -15.96
C GLY A 11 -2.43 4.57 -14.47
N VAL A 12 -2.80 3.48 -13.79
CA VAL A 12 -2.47 3.26 -12.37
C VAL A 12 -0.97 3.27 -12.18
N ALA A 13 -0.50 4.06 -11.22
CA ALA A 13 0.90 4.07 -10.84
C ALA A 13 1.23 2.86 -9.95
N VAL A 14 2.40 2.27 -10.18
CA VAL A 14 2.88 1.07 -9.49
C VAL A 14 4.31 1.32 -9.01
N LEU A 15 4.52 1.19 -7.71
CA LEU A 15 5.84 1.20 -7.06
C LEU A 15 6.14 -0.23 -6.60
N VAL A 16 7.32 -0.73 -6.98
CA VAL A 16 7.76 -2.09 -6.66
C VAL A 16 9.05 -2.03 -5.86
N GLU A 17 9.01 -2.54 -4.65
CA GLU A 17 10.18 -2.69 -3.79
C GLU A 17 10.82 -4.06 -4.02
N VAL A 18 12.13 -4.08 -4.30
CA VAL A 18 12.86 -5.33 -4.56
C VAL A 18 14.13 -5.46 -3.75
N LEU A 19 14.44 -6.70 -3.37
CA LEU A 19 15.70 -7.11 -2.78
C LEU A 19 16.32 -8.19 -3.67
N THR A 20 17.39 -7.84 -4.38
CA THR A 20 17.99 -8.74 -5.38
C THR A 20 19.51 -8.61 -5.46
N ASP A 21 20.15 -9.73 -5.81
CA ASP A 21 21.56 -9.81 -6.18
C ASP A 21 21.82 -9.56 -7.67
N ASN A 22 20.78 -9.55 -8.51
CA ASN A 22 20.90 -9.42 -9.96
C ASN A 22 19.86 -8.48 -10.56
N ARG A 23 20.18 -7.19 -10.53
CA ARG A 23 19.34 -6.09 -11.06
C ARG A 23 18.86 -6.31 -12.49
N ASN A 24 19.69 -6.89 -13.35
CA ASN A 24 19.36 -7.09 -14.76
C ASN A 24 18.28 -8.17 -14.94
N ARG A 25 18.39 -9.26 -14.17
CA ARG A 25 17.37 -10.33 -14.14
C ARG A 25 16.04 -9.77 -13.63
N THR A 26 16.04 -9.08 -12.49
CA THR A 26 14.83 -8.53 -11.89
C THR A 26 14.16 -7.50 -12.81
N ALA A 27 14.93 -6.57 -13.38
CA ALA A 27 14.39 -5.61 -14.35
C ALA A 27 13.80 -6.28 -15.60
N ALA A 28 14.42 -7.36 -16.09
CA ALA A 28 13.89 -8.12 -17.22
C ALA A 28 12.56 -8.81 -16.87
N ASN A 29 12.48 -9.47 -15.70
CA ASN A 29 11.26 -10.11 -15.22
C ASN A 29 10.13 -9.11 -15.03
N LEU A 30 10.42 -7.96 -14.40
CA LEU A 30 9.46 -6.87 -14.23
C LEU A 30 8.96 -6.36 -15.59
N ARG A 31 9.85 -6.06 -16.56
CA ARG A 31 9.41 -5.65 -17.90
C ARG A 31 8.47 -6.66 -18.55
N VAL A 32 8.73 -7.96 -18.37
CA VAL A 32 7.85 -9.02 -18.89
C VAL A 32 6.50 -9.00 -18.18
N ALA A 33 6.47 -8.87 -16.85
CA ALA A 33 5.24 -8.77 -16.07
C ALA A 33 4.38 -7.57 -16.49
N PHE A 34 4.97 -6.37 -16.59
CA PHE A 34 4.30 -5.16 -17.06
C PHE A 34 3.75 -5.33 -18.48
N SER A 35 4.60 -5.69 -19.44
CA SER A 35 4.22 -5.75 -20.86
C SER A 35 3.16 -6.81 -21.16
N LYS A 36 3.16 -7.95 -20.46
CA LYS A 36 2.14 -9.00 -20.64
C LYS A 36 0.77 -8.64 -20.07
N ASN A 37 0.71 -7.72 -19.10
CA ASN A 37 -0.50 -7.41 -18.36
C ASN A 37 -0.99 -5.97 -18.58
N GLY A 38 -0.63 -5.35 -19.71
CA GLY A 38 -1.17 -4.04 -20.10
C GLY A 38 -0.57 -2.85 -19.36
N GLY A 39 0.65 -2.99 -18.85
CA GLY A 39 1.42 -1.91 -18.24
C GLY A 39 2.78 -1.69 -18.90
N ASN A 40 3.54 -0.73 -18.37
CA ASN A 40 4.91 -0.45 -18.77
C ASN A 40 5.78 -0.12 -17.55
N LEU A 41 7.00 -0.68 -17.54
CA LEU A 41 8.03 -0.32 -16.58
C LEU A 41 8.65 1.02 -17.00
N GLY A 42 8.59 2.01 -16.12
CA GLY A 42 9.10 3.35 -16.33
C GLY A 42 10.56 3.54 -15.94
N GLU A 43 11.00 4.79 -16.05
CA GLU A 43 12.28 5.24 -15.50
C GLU A 43 12.13 5.59 -14.01
N THR A 44 13.24 5.57 -13.27
CA THR A 44 13.26 6.00 -11.88
C THR A 44 12.73 7.44 -11.74
N GLY A 45 11.79 7.64 -10.82
CA GLY A 45 11.14 8.91 -10.52
C GLY A 45 9.86 9.20 -11.31
N CYS A 46 9.37 8.28 -12.16
CA CYS A 46 8.15 8.54 -12.95
C CYS A 46 6.87 8.56 -12.09
N VAL A 47 6.82 7.78 -11.01
CA VAL A 47 5.65 7.71 -10.12
C VAL A 47 5.99 7.89 -8.65
N SER A 48 7.26 7.80 -8.23
CA SER A 48 7.62 7.88 -6.80
C SER A 48 7.09 9.14 -6.10
N TRP A 49 6.89 10.24 -6.84
CA TRP A 49 6.36 11.51 -6.33
C TRP A 49 4.88 11.45 -5.92
N ILE A 50 4.12 10.43 -6.35
CA ILE A 50 2.71 10.23 -5.93
C ILE A 50 2.58 9.35 -4.69
N PHE A 51 3.68 8.79 -4.18
CA PHE A 51 3.69 7.94 -2.99
C PHE A 51 4.45 8.64 -1.87
N GLU A 52 3.94 8.51 -0.66
CA GLU A 52 4.60 8.96 0.57
C GLU A 52 4.73 7.80 1.55
N GLN A 53 5.88 7.70 2.21
CA GLN A 53 6.08 6.69 3.23
C GLN A 53 5.55 7.22 4.57
N LYS A 54 4.60 6.48 5.16
CA LYS A 54 3.98 6.79 6.45
C LYS A 54 4.25 5.72 7.48
N GLY A 55 4.23 6.12 8.75
CA GLY A 55 4.06 5.20 9.86
C GLY A 55 2.59 4.86 10.05
N ILE A 56 2.29 3.58 10.25
CA ILE A 56 0.93 3.08 10.46
C ILE A 56 0.89 2.19 11.70
N CYS A 57 -0.05 2.47 12.60
CA CYS A 57 -0.39 1.60 13.72
C CYS A 57 -1.73 0.91 13.46
N LEU A 58 -1.75 -0.43 13.42
CA LEU A 58 -2.98 -1.21 13.38
C LEU A 58 -3.51 -1.40 14.80
N VAL A 59 -4.65 -0.76 15.08
CA VAL A 59 -5.36 -0.82 16.36
C VAL A 59 -6.55 -1.76 16.23
N LYS A 60 -6.74 -2.66 17.20
CA LYS A 60 -7.83 -3.63 17.20
C LYS A 60 -8.85 -3.38 18.30
N LYS A 61 -10.08 -3.87 18.07
CA LYS A 61 -11.17 -3.90 19.05
C LYS A 61 -11.44 -2.53 19.68
N ILE A 62 -11.56 -1.52 18.85
CA ILE A 62 -11.83 -0.15 19.26
C ILE A 62 -13.26 -0.12 19.82
N THR A 63 -13.36 0.07 21.13
CA THR A 63 -14.65 0.20 21.82
C THR A 63 -15.05 1.66 22.05
N ASP A 64 -14.10 2.59 21.86
CA ASP A 64 -14.27 4.02 22.12
C ASP A 64 -13.48 4.81 21.06
N GLU A 65 -14.19 5.34 20.07
CA GLU A 65 -13.60 6.12 18.97
C GLU A 65 -13.17 7.53 19.43
N GLU A 66 -13.85 8.12 20.42
CA GLU A 66 -13.48 9.43 20.97
C GLU A 66 -12.12 9.34 21.66
N LEU A 67 -11.92 8.29 22.46
CA LEU A 67 -10.62 8.00 23.07
C LEU A 67 -9.53 7.72 22.02
N LEU A 68 -9.89 7.08 20.89
CA LEU A 68 -8.94 6.82 19.80
C LEU A 68 -8.48 8.11 19.16
N LEU A 69 -9.40 9.03 18.87
CA LEU A 69 -9.10 10.35 18.32
C LEU A 69 -8.17 11.13 19.26
N GLU A 70 -8.47 11.18 20.55
CA GLU A 70 -7.63 11.86 21.54
C GLU A 70 -6.22 11.26 21.62
N ALA A 71 -6.13 9.93 21.68
CA ALA A 71 -4.86 9.21 21.73
C ALA A 71 -4.03 9.43 20.46
N SER A 72 -4.69 9.43 19.30
CA SER A 72 -4.08 9.65 17.99
C SER A 72 -3.48 11.04 17.89
N LEU A 73 -4.25 12.08 18.26
CA LEU A 73 -3.76 13.46 18.29
C LEU A 73 -2.55 13.62 19.23
N LYS A 74 -2.63 13.04 20.43
CA LYS A 74 -1.52 13.06 21.40
C LYS A 74 -0.28 12.34 20.89
N GLY A 75 -0.46 11.26 20.13
CA GLY A 75 0.59 10.47 19.51
C GLY A 75 1.16 11.06 18.22
N GLY A 76 0.67 12.22 17.77
CA GLY A 76 1.12 12.87 16.54
C GLY A 76 0.61 12.22 15.26
N ALA A 77 -0.55 11.55 15.31
CA ALA A 77 -1.22 11.04 14.12
C ALA A 77 -1.70 12.17 13.20
N GLU A 78 -1.70 11.91 11.90
CA GLU A 78 -2.21 12.80 10.87
C GLU A 78 -3.67 12.47 10.52
N SER A 79 -4.04 11.19 10.56
CA SER A 79 -5.38 10.68 10.30
C SER A 79 -5.55 9.27 10.88
N TYR A 80 -6.79 8.78 10.91
CA TYR A 80 -7.08 7.36 11.11
C TYR A 80 -8.21 6.93 10.15
N GLU A 81 -8.22 5.66 9.79
CA GLU A 81 -9.28 5.03 9.00
C GLU A 81 -9.83 3.82 9.75
N MET A 82 -11.15 3.80 9.94
CA MET A 82 -11.85 2.65 10.53
C MET A 82 -11.94 1.53 9.50
N LEU A 83 -11.63 0.32 9.95
CA LEU A 83 -11.71 -0.93 9.20
C LEU A 83 -12.88 -1.79 9.71
N GLU A 84 -13.18 -2.86 8.99
CA GLU A 84 -14.14 -3.86 9.46
C GLU A 84 -13.72 -4.50 10.80
N GLY A 85 -14.73 -4.86 11.62
CA GLY A 85 -14.52 -5.53 12.90
C GLY A 85 -13.93 -4.62 13.99
N ASP A 86 -14.28 -3.34 13.98
CA ASP A 86 -13.85 -2.33 14.96
C ASP A 86 -12.32 -2.22 15.07
N ASN A 87 -11.64 -2.28 13.92
CA ASN A 87 -10.19 -2.04 13.85
C ASN A 87 -9.95 -0.67 13.19
N ALA A 88 -8.75 -0.12 13.34
CA ALA A 88 -8.36 1.09 12.62
C ALA A 88 -6.88 1.07 12.25
N GLU A 89 -6.56 1.69 11.12
CA GLU A 89 -5.21 2.13 10.82
C GLU A 89 -5.06 3.60 11.24
N VAL A 90 -4.07 3.88 12.09
CA VAL A 90 -3.73 5.24 12.51
C VAL A 90 -2.44 5.65 11.84
N PHE A 91 -2.50 6.71 11.03
CA PHE A 91 -1.43 7.15 10.14
C PHE A 91 -0.65 8.30 10.78
N THR A 92 0.66 8.30 10.59
CA THR A 92 1.55 9.36 11.05
C THR A 92 2.80 9.46 10.17
N THR A 93 3.61 10.48 10.40
CA THR A 93 4.94 10.57 9.80
C THR A 93 5.85 9.46 10.32
N ILE A 94 6.87 9.08 9.53
CA ILE A 94 7.89 8.10 9.92
C ILE A 94 8.51 8.44 11.28
N ALA A 95 8.77 9.73 11.54
CA ALA A 95 9.42 10.20 12.76
C ALA A 95 8.55 10.03 14.02
N HIS A 96 7.23 9.93 13.87
CA HIS A 96 6.28 9.85 14.99
C HIS A 96 5.75 8.42 15.24
N LEU A 97 6.09 7.43 14.41
CA LEU A 97 5.55 6.06 14.52
C LEU A 97 5.73 5.45 15.92
N GLU A 98 6.93 5.57 16.49
CA GLU A 98 7.23 5.01 17.82
C GLU A 98 6.43 5.73 18.92
N MET A 99 6.37 7.07 18.86
CA MET A 99 5.58 7.88 19.79
C MET A 99 4.10 7.53 19.71
N LEU A 100 3.55 7.38 18.51
CA LEU A 100 2.16 7.02 18.27
C LEU A 100 1.85 5.65 18.89
N SER A 101 2.66 4.63 18.54
CA SER A 101 2.48 3.26 19.04
C SER A 101 2.47 3.20 20.56
N LEU A 102 3.42 3.89 21.21
CA LEU A 102 3.51 3.94 22.68
C LEU A 102 2.32 4.68 23.30
N THR A 103 1.89 5.78 22.69
CA THR A 103 0.76 6.58 23.18
C THR A 103 -0.53 5.79 23.13
N LEU A 104 -0.82 5.13 22.01
CA LEU A 104 -2.01 4.29 21.86
C LEU A 104 -2.04 3.16 22.89
N LYS A 105 -0.92 2.43 23.06
CA LYS A 105 -0.80 1.37 24.08
C LYS A 105 -1.02 1.90 25.50
N THR A 106 -0.48 3.07 25.82
CA THR A 106 -0.64 3.69 27.15
C THR A 106 -2.08 4.10 27.43
N GLN A 107 -2.84 4.46 26.38
CA GLN A 107 -4.27 4.76 26.47
C GLN A 107 -5.15 3.52 26.45
N GLY A 108 -4.56 2.32 26.47
CA GLY A 108 -5.28 1.05 26.59
C GLY A 108 -5.65 0.38 25.26
N PHE A 109 -5.20 0.91 24.12
CA PHE A 109 -5.48 0.31 22.81
C PHE A 109 -4.61 -0.93 22.54
N GLU A 110 -5.21 -1.95 21.91
CA GLU A 110 -4.51 -3.12 21.38
C GLU A 110 -3.85 -2.78 20.04
N VAL A 111 -2.59 -2.33 20.09
CA VAL A 111 -1.78 -2.10 18.88
C VAL A 111 -1.11 -3.40 18.45
N ASN A 112 -1.61 -3.99 17.38
CA ASN A 112 -1.15 -5.29 16.88
C ASN A 112 0.14 -5.17 16.03
N ASN A 113 0.25 -4.10 15.24
CA ASN A 113 1.41 -3.85 14.38
C ASN A 113 1.71 -2.34 14.29
N ALA A 114 2.98 -2.00 14.11
CA ALA A 114 3.46 -0.66 13.80
C ALA A 114 4.49 -0.77 12.68
N GLU A 115 4.18 -0.25 11.50
CA GLU A 115 4.98 -0.44 10.29
C GLU A 115 5.15 0.83 9.48
N LEU A 116 6.11 0.80 8.55
CA LEU A 116 6.24 1.80 7.51
C LEU A 116 5.60 1.27 6.24
N ARG A 117 4.71 2.04 5.63
CA ARG A 117 4.06 1.68 4.36
C ARG A 117 4.12 2.83 3.39
N TRP A 118 4.28 2.53 2.10
CA TRP A 118 4.08 3.49 1.03
C TRP A 118 2.58 3.68 0.81
N ILE A 119 2.12 4.92 0.86
CA ILE A 119 0.71 5.30 0.68
C ILE A 119 0.62 6.26 -0.50
N PRO A 120 -0.33 6.05 -1.44
CA PRO A 120 -0.57 7.00 -2.52
C PRO A 120 -1.21 8.28 -2.00
N ILE A 121 -0.71 9.43 -2.44
CA ILE A 121 -1.26 10.76 -2.12
C ILE A 121 -2.61 10.98 -2.80
N ASN A 122 -2.82 10.34 -3.94
CA ASN A 122 -4.07 10.38 -4.71
C ASN A 122 -4.40 9.01 -5.30
N SER A 123 -5.69 8.68 -5.42
CA SER A 123 -6.14 7.41 -6.00
C SER A 123 -6.74 7.58 -7.40
N ILE A 124 -6.62 6.54 -8.23
CA ILE A 124 -7.32 6.39 -9.51
C ILE A 124 -8.40 5.33 -9.36
N GLU A 125 -9.66 5.72 -9.58
CA GLU A 125 -10.77 4.78 -9.59
C GLU A 125 -10.78 3.96 -10.89
N VAL A 126 -10.76 2.64 -10.78
CA VAL A 126 -10.76 1.72 -11.92
C VAL A 126 -12.18 1.16 -12.08
N THR A 127 -12.95 1.78 -12.96
CA THR A 127 -14.38 1.46 -13.19
C THR A 127 -14.62 0.41 -14.28
N ASP A 128 -13.63 0.16 -15.14
CA ASP A 128 -13.70 -0.86 -16.17
C ASP A 128 -13.21 -2.21 -15.63
N ILE A 129 -14.09 -3.22 -15.64
CA ILE A 129 -13.82 -4.55 -15.09
C ILE A 129 -12.64 -5.25 -15.79
N GLU A 130 -12.46 -4.96 -17.07
CA GLU A 130 -11.48 -5.58 -17.94
C GLU A 130 -10.08 -5.01 -17.64
N GLN A 131 -10.00 -3.70 -17.39
CA GLN A 131 -8.82 -3.00 -16.86
C GLN A 131 -8.49 -3.45 -15.43
N ALA A 132 -9.49 -3.53 -14.54
CA ALA A 132 -9.30 -4.00 -13.17
C ALA A 132 -8.72 -5.42 -13.16
N ARG A 133 -9.25 -6.31 -14.01
CA ARG A 133 -8.74 -7.68 -14.14
C ARG A 133 -7.31 -7.74 -14.65
N LEU A 134 -6.92 -6.90 -15.61
CA LEU A 134 -5.54 -6.83 -16.09
C LEU A 134 -4.60 -6.27 -15.03
N LEU A 135 -5.03 -5.26 -14.28
CA LEU A 135 -4.25 -4.66 -13.20
C LEU A 135 -4.00 -5.68 -12.08
N ILE A 136 -5.02 -6.44 -11.68
CA ILE A 136 -4.87 -7.51 -10.69
C ILE A 136 -3.88 -8.58 -11.19
N LYS A 137 -3.99 -8.98 -12.46
CA LYS A 137 -3.01 -9.92 -13.05
C LYS A 137 -1.59 -9.36 -13.06
N LEU A 138 -1.43 -8.05 -13.30
CA LEU A 138 -0.13 -7.39 -13.22
C LEU A 138 0.44 -7.46 -11.81
N ILE A 139 -0.34 -7.05 -10.80
CA ILE A 139 0.07 -7.06 -9.39
C ILE A 139 0.50 -8.47 -8.98
N ASN A 140 -0.37 -9.47 -9.18
CA ASN A 140 -0.06 -10.87 -8.84
C ASN A 140 1.17 -11.41 -9.58
N ALA A 141 1.38 -11.02 -10.84
CA ALA A 141 2.55 -11.44 -11.61
C ALA A 141 3.86 -10.80 -11.11
N ILE A 142 3.79 -9.60 -10.53
CA ILE A 142 4.94 -8.92 -9.91
C ILE A 142 5.20 -9.53 -8.52
N GLU A 143 4.18 -9.68 -7.68
CA GLU A 143 4.29 -10.29 -6.35
C GLU A 143 4.80 -11.74 -6.40
N GLY A 144 4.49 -12.47 -7.48
CA GLY A 144 5.00 -13.81 -7.71
C GLY A 144 6.48 -13.90 -8.10
N LEU A 145 7.21 -12.77 -8.17
CA LEU A 145 8.65 -12.76 -8.45
C LEU A 145 9.45 -12.83 -7.14
N ASP A 146 10.39 -13.77 -7.06
CA ASP A 146 11.20 -14.01 -5.85
C ASP A 146 11.96 -12.78 -5.31
N ASP A 147 12.32 -11.84 -6.19
CA ASP A 147 13.08 -10.63 -5.84
C ASP A 147 12.17 -9.52 -5.27
N VAL A 148 10.84 -9.61 -5.41
CA VAL A 148 9.88 -8.57 -5.02
C VAL A 148 9.53 -8.72 -3.53
N GLN A 149 9.51 -7.59 -2.83
CA GLN A 149 9.15 -7.53 -1.41
C GLN A 149 7.75 -6.92 -1.22
N ASP A 150 7.43 -5.86 -1.95
CA ASP A 150 6.13 -5.20 -1.87
C ASP A 150 5.74 -4.54 -3.20
N VAL A 151 4.43 -4.40 -3.43
CA VAL A 151 3.84 -3.74 -4.59
C VAL A 151 2.78 -2.75 -4.12
N THR A 152 3.08 -1.46 -4.24
CA THR A 152 2.14 -0.39 -3.91
C THR A 152 1.52 0.17 -5.20
N THR A 153 0.20 0.35 -5.20
CA THR A 153 -0.50 1.02 -6.30
C THR A 153 -1.38 2.14 -5.80
N ASN A 154 -1.72 3.08 -6.68
CA ASN A 154 -2.71 4.11 -6.39
C ASN A 154 -4.11 3.76 -6.89
N ALA A 155 -4.38 2.49 -7.20
CA ALA A 155 -5.68 2.06 -7.69
C ALA A 155 -6.72 2.00 -6.58
N LYS A 156 -7.93 2.44 -6.89
CA LYS A 156 -9.14 2.16 -6.12
C LYS A 156 -10.04 1.28 -6.96
N ILE A 157 -10.12 0.00 -6.58
CA ILE A 157 -10.94 -1.02 -7.23
C ILE A 157 -12.11 -1.32 -6.29
N SER A 158 -13.34 -1.39 -6.82
CA SER A 158 -14.49 -1.77 -6.01
C SER A 158 -14.38 -3.23 -5.53
N GLU A 159 -14.84 -3.50 -4.31
CA GLU A 159 -14.85 -4.86 -3.74
C GLU A 159 -15.58 -5.87 -4.64
N GLU A 160 -16.65 -5.43 -5.32
CA GLU A 160 -17.36 -6.24 -6.30
C GLU A 160 -16.44 -6.78 -7.40
N PHE A 161 -15.52 -5.95 -7.90
CA PHE A 161 -14.55 -6.38 -8.92
C PHE A 161 -13.46 -7.26 -8.33
N VAL A 162 -12.99 -6.99 -7.11
CA VAL A 162 -12.01 -7.82 -6.41
C VAL A 162 -12.54 -9.26 -6.23
N LEU A 163 -13.79 -9.39 -5.77
CA LEU A 163 -14.47 -10.69 -5.59
C LEU A 163 -14.74 -11.40 -6.92
N THR A 164 -15.15 -10.66 -7.95
CA THR A 164 -15.44 -11.23 -9.28
C THR A 164 -14.17 -11.70 -10.00
N VAL A 165 -13.03 -11.05 -9.75
CA VAL A 165 -11.74 -11.38 -10.36
C VAL A 165 -10.98 -12.46 -9.58
N GLY A 166 -11.45 -12.82 -8.38
CA GLY A 166 -10.98 -14.00 -7.65
C GLY A 166 -9.76 -13.74 -6.76
N ILE A 167 -9.78 -12.65 -5.99
CA ILE A 167 -8.84 -12.47 -4.88
C ILE A 167 -9.57 -12.87 -3.58
N THR A 168 -9.02 -13.85 -2.88
CA THR A 168 -9.29 -14.14 -1.46
C THR A 168 -8.09 -13.71 -0.64
#